data_AF-A0A1F7QPJ3-F1
#
_entry.id   AF-A0A1F7QPJ3-F1
#
_cell.length_a   1.000
_cell.length_b   1.000
_cell.length_c   1.000
_cell.angle_alpha   90.00
_cell.angle_beta   90.00
_cell.angle_gamma   90.00
#
_symmetry.space_group_name_H-M   'P 1'
#
loop_
_entity.id
_entity.type
_entity.pdbx_description
1 polymer ?
#
loop_
_entity_poly.entity_id
_entity_poly.type
_entity_poly.pdbx_seq_one_letter_code
_entity_poly.pdbx_strand_id
1 'polypeptide(L)'
;MYKYVILEHGAGYKVYVNLISSSAGRYASRHPQVINLMKEALASVKLSGAAVSVEKDMGRVIGNSDIVETTDKDTIYYAQPIKQTVFSRIARNRLPSPSRKLTVHLKRDKAGNYEIINAWVGPSSPPFPGDKDEKSNSKAYWQTHALVQDAQKVQSQSITKTCPY
;
A
#
# COMPACT_ATOMS: atom_id res chain seq x y z
N MET A 1 -10.94 -1.09 -22.12
CA MET A 1 -9.80 -1.59 -21.31
C MET A 1 -9.11 -0.37 -20.68
N TYR A 2 -9.24 -0.16 -19.37
CA TYR A 2 -8.77 1.08 -18.69
C TYR A 2 -7.32 0.97 -18.20
N LYS A 3 -6.42 0.56 -19.10
CA LYS A 3 -4.99 0.47 -18.83
C LYS A 3 -4.35 1.83 -19.13
N TYR A 4 -3.73 2.42 -18.12
CA TYR A 4 -2.91 3.62 -18.27
C TYR A 4 -1.44 3.23 -18.17
N VAL A 5 -0.67 3.47 -19.24
CA VAL A 5 0.76 3.15 -19.29
C VAL A 5 1.52 4.21 -18.50
N ILE A 6 2.24 3.77 -17.47
CA ILE A 6 3.08 4.61 -16.61
C ILE A 6 4.42 4.88 -17.29
N LEU A 7 5.04 3.82 -17.81
CA LEU A 7 6.27 3.89 -18.58
C LEU A 7 6.43 2.68 -19.51
N GLU A 8 7.28 2.86 -20.52
CA GLU A 8 7.80 1.79 -21.35
C GLU A 8 9.29 1.65 -21.03
N HIS A 9 9.70 0.46 -20.61
CA HIS A 9 11.08 0.21 -20.24
C HIS A 9 11.85 -0.24 -21.49
N GLY A 10 13.08 0.26 -21.69
CA GLY A 10 13.93 -0.10 -22.85
C GLY A 10 14.31 -1.59 -22.94
N ALA A 11 13.89 -2.41 -21.98
CA ALA A 11 14.04 -3.86 -21.97
C ALA A 11 12.84 -4.60 -22.61
N GLY A 12 11.91 -3.86 -23.24
CA GLY A 12 10.83 -4.43 -24.03
C GLY A 12 9.54 -4.75 -23.28
N TYR A 13 9.36 -4.22 -22.05
CA TYR A 13 8.12 -4.38 -21.30
C TYR A 13 7.50 -3.03 -20.93
N LYS A 14 6.17 -3.01 -20.78
CA LYS A 14 5.42 -1.84 -20.32
C LYS A 14 5.06 -2.01 -18.85
N VAL A 15 5.00 -0.88 -18.14
CA VAL A 15 4.40 -0.81 -16.80
C VAL A 15 3.11 -0.02 -16.92
N TYR A 16 2.01 -0.57 -16.42
CA TYR A 16 0.70 0.06 -16.50
C TYR A 16 -0.06 -0.05 -15.17
N VAL A 17 -1.07 0.79 -15.00
CA VAL A 17 -2.05 0.70 -13.92
C VAL A 17 -3.44 0.54 -14.51
N ASN A 18 -4.27 -0.33 -13.93
CA ASN A 18 -5.69 -0.37 -14.25
C ASN A 18 -6.43 0.65 -13.38
N LEU A 19 -6.82 1.78 -13.97
CA LEU A 19 -7.37 2.92 -13.22
C LEU A 19 -8.72 2.64 -12.55
N ILE A 20 -9.42 1.57 -12.93
CA ILE A 20 -10.77 1.26 -12.42
C ILE A 20 -10.75 0.10 -11.43
N SER A 21 -10.13 -1.02 -11.78
CA SER A 21 -10.28 -2.25 -10.97
C SER A 21 -9.16 -2.46 -9.96
N SER A 22 -7.98 -1.87 -10.16
CA SER A 22 -6.83 -2.07 -9.27
C SER A 22 -6.91 -1.20 -8.00
N SER A 23 -6.30 -1.67 -6.91
CA SER A 23 -6.16 -0.87 -5.69
C SER A 23 -5.31 0.37 -5.93
N ALA A 24 -4.26 0.25 -6.76
CA ALA A 24 -3.45 1.38 -7.20
C ALA A 24 -4.28 2.44 -7.95
N GLY A 25 -5.21 2.02 -8.83
CA GLY A 25 -6.13 2.93 -9.53
C GLY A 25 -7.04 3.70 -8.58
N ARG A 26 -7.62 3.02 -7.58
CA ARG A 26 -8.44 3.67 -6.52
C ARG A 26 -7.65 4.59 -5.60
N TYR A 27 -6.36 4.32 -5.41
CA TYR A 27 -5.48 5.21 -4.66
C TYR A 27 -5.14 6.45 -5.51
N ALA A 28 -4.76 6.26 -6.77
CA ALA A 28 -4.47 7.33 -7.71
C ALA A 28 -5.67 8.24 -7.97
N SER A 29 -6.91 7.74 -7.95
CA SER A 29 -8.10 8.59 -8.10
C SER A 29 -8.32 9.55 -6.93
N ARG A 30 -7.85 9.18 -5.72
CA ARG A 30 -7.86 10.03 -4.52
C ARG A 30 -6.62 10.92 -4.41
N HIS A 31 -5.52 10.49 -5.03
CA HIS A 31 -4.22 11.16 -5.00
C HIS A 31 -3.61 11.21 -6.42
N PRO A 32 -4.12 12.07 -7.32
CA PRO A 32 -3.72 12.07 -8.73
C PRO A 32 -2.21 12.22 -8.96
N GLN A 33 -1.51 12.93 -8.07
CA GLN A 33 -0.06 13.12 -8.13
C GLN A 33 0.74 11.81 -8.06
N VAL A 34 0.15 10.74 -7.51
CA VAL A 34 0.82 9.45 -7.31
C VAL A 34 1.17 8.78 -8.64
N ILE A 35 0.45 9.08 -9.73
CA ILE A 35 0.79 8.58 -11.07
C ILE A 35 2.21 9.03 -11.49
N ASN A 36 2.51 10.32 -11.27
CA ASN A 36 3.84 10.86 -11.58
C ASN A 36 4.91 10.30 -10.64
N LEU A 37 4.59 10.10 -9.37
CA LEU A 37 5.50 9.47 -8.40
C LEU A 37 5.81 8.02 -8.78
N MET A 38 4.82 7.24 -9.22
CA MET A 38 5.04 5.88 -9.72
C MET A 38 5.96 5.87 -10.95
N LYS A 39 5.77 6.81 -11.87
CA LYS A 39 6.66 6.96 -13.04
C LYS A 39 8.09 7.27 -12.62
N GLU A 40 8.28 8.24 -11.73
CA GLU A 40 9.60 8.64 -11.21
C GLU A 40 10.28 7.48 -10.46
N ALA A 41 9.56 6.81 -9.56
CA ALA A 41 10.11 5.73 -8.75
C ALA A 41 10.55 4.51 -9.58
N LEU A 42 9.84 4.22 -10.67
CA LEU A 42 10.08 3.03 -11.50
C LEU A 42 11.00 3.30 -12.69
N ALA A 43 11.30 4.56 -13.03
CA ALA A 43 12.10 4.92 -14.20
C ALA A 43 13.49 4.25 -14.23
N SER A 44 14.10 4.05 -13.05
CA SER A 44 15.44 3.46 -12.93
C SER A 44 15.44 2.02 -12.39
N VAL A 45 14.28 1.39 -12.24
CA VAL A 45 14.16 0.07 -11.60
C VAL A 45 14.02 -1.00 -12.68
N LYS A 46 15.00 -1.92 -12.74
CA LYS A 46 14.87 -3.13 -13.56
C LYS A 46 13.95 -4.12 -12.86
N LEU A 47 12.77 -4.37 -13.44
CA LEU A 47 11.80 -5.31 -12.91
C LEU A 47 12.08 -6.74 -13.39
N SER A 48 12.07 -7.70 -12.46
CA SER A 48 12.25 -9.12 -12.75
C SER A 48 11.38 -9.98 -11.84
N GLY A 49 10.82 -11.07 -12.39
CA GLY A 49 10.01 -12.03 -11.65
C GLY A 49 8.50 -11.85 -11.86
N ALA A 50 7.71 -12.73 -11.24
CA ALA A 50 6.25 -12.74 -11.39
C ALA A 50 5.54 -11.68 -10.54
N ALA A 51 6.13 -11.32 -9.40
CA ALA A 51 5.66 -10.27 -8.50
C ALA A 51 6.85 -9.47 -7.98
N VAL A 52 6.72 -8.15 -7.94
CA VAL A 52 7.79 -7.22 -7.53
C VAL A 52 7.23 -6.22 -6.53
N SER A 53 7.99 -5.96 -5.47
CA SER A 53 7.71 -4.91 -4.49
C SER A 53 8.84 -3.89 -4.56
N VAL A 54 8.50 -2.63 -4.83
CA VAL A 54 9.44 -1.52 -4.89
C VAL A 54 9.10 -0.55 -3.78
N GLU A 55 10.02 -0.35 -2.84
CA GLU A 55 10.04 0.79 -1.94
C GLU A 55 11.11 1.76 -2.42
N LYS A 56 10.75 3.02 -2.66
CA LYS A 56 11.67 4.05 -3.14
C LYS A 56 11.60 5.28 -2.23
N ASP A 57 12.75 5.70 -1.70
CA ASP A 57 12.91 7.04 -1.15
C ASP A 57 13.03 8.03 -2.32
N MET A 58 12.14 9.03 -2.33
CA MET A 58 12.01 10.04 -3.39
C MET A 58 12.87 11.28 -3.12
N GLY A 59 13.70 11.25 -2.08
CA GLY A 59 14.60 12.34 -1.71
C GLY A 59 13.91 13.54 -1.05
N ARG A 60 12.57 13.64 -1.15
CA ARG A 60 11.74 14.74 -0.63
C ARG A 60 10.44 14.20 -0.05
N VAL A 61 9.73 15.01 0.74
CA VAL A 61 8.38 14.67 1.19
C VAL A 61 7.43 14.67 -0.01
N ILE A 62 6.70 13.58 -0.22
CA ILE A 62 5.83 13.36 -1.40
C ILE A 62 4.34 13.25 -1.03
N GLY A 63 4.02 13.35 0.25
CA GLY A 63 2.67 13.22 0.80
C GLY A 63 2.73 12.65 2.21
N ASN A 64 1.58 12.23 2.71
CA ASN A 64 1.47 11.61 4.02
C ASN A 64 1.29 10.10 3.89
N SER A 65 1.86 9.35 4.83
CA SER A 65 1.58 7.94 5.02
C SER A 65 0.47 7.74 6.04
N ASP A 66 -0.46 6.86 5.68
CA ASP A 66 -1.51 6.38 6.56
C ASP A 66 -1.03 5.26 7.51
N ILE A 67 0.18 4.72 7.29
CA ILE A 67 0.80 3.75 8.19
C ILE A 67 1.72 4.52 9.12
N VAL A 68 1.47 4.43 10.42
CA VAL A 68 2.24 5.11 11.45
C VAL A 68 2.82 4.12 12.44
N GLU A 69 4.02 4.41 12.91
CA GLU A 69 4.54 3.80 14.13
C GLU A 69 3.71 4.26 15.33
N THR A 70 3.57 3.35 16.29
CA THR A 70 2.72 3.51 17.47
C THR A 70 3.45 3.02 18.71
N THR A 71 3.01 3.55 19.85
CA THR A 71 3.51 3.29 21.19
C THR A 71 2.36 2.91 22.12
N ASP A 72 2.68 2.63 23.37
CA ASP A 72 1.73 2.42 24.47
C ASP A 72 0.83 3.63 24.76
N LYS A 73 1.21 4.83 24.31
CA LYS A 73 0.41 6.06 24.44
C LYS A 73 -0.71 6.19 23.42
N ASP A 74 -0.74 5.32 22.40
CA ASP A 74 -1.71 5.40 21.32
C ASP A 74 -3.00 4.66 21.62
N THR A 75 -4.12 5.27 21.24
CA THR A 75 -5.44 4.65 21.37
C THR A 75 -5.67 3.71 20.19
N ILE A 76 -5.47 2.42 20.42
CA ILE A 76 -5.59 1.39 19.40
C ILE A 76 -6.95 0.70 19.45
N TYR A 77 -7.50 0.41 18.26
CA TYR A 77 -8.57 -0.57 18.08
C TYR A 77 -8.29 -1.41 16.83
N TYR A 78 -9.03 -2.49 16.67
CA TYR A 78 -8.95 -3.38 15.53
C TYR A 78 -10.29 -3.38 14.82
N ALA A 79 -10.27 -3.39 13.50
CA ALA A 79 -11.47 -3.53 12.69
C ALA A 79 -11.11 -4.12 11.33
N GLN A 80 -12.09 -4.75 10.68
CA GLN A 80 -11.97 -5.22 9.31
C GLN A 80 -12.28 -4.07 8.35
N PRO A 81 -11.37 -3.72 7.41
CA PRO A 81 -11.71 -2.81 6.33
C PRO A 81 -12.88 -3.35 5.48
N ILE A 82 -13.63 -2.45 4.83
CA ILE A 82 -14.68 -2.83 3.91
C ILE A 82 -14.08 -3.71 2.80
N LYS A 83 -14.70 -4.87 2.53
CA LYS A 83 -14.26 -5.89 1.55
C LYS A 83 -13.00 -6.68 1.95
N GLN A 84 -12.54 -6.55 3.19
CA GLN A 84 -11.49 -7.42 3.74
C GLN A 84 -12.09 -8.30 4.85
N THR A 85 -11.56 -9.51 5.00
CA THR A 85 -11.94 -10.48 6.03
C THR A 85 -10.98 -10.49 7.21
N VAL A 86 -9.86 -9.79 7.10
CA VAL A 86 -8.80 -9.72 8.12
C VAL A 86 -8.87 -8.41 8.88
N PHE A 87 -8.42 -8.46 10.13
CA PHE A 87 -8.39 -7.28 10.99
C PHE A 87 -7.15 -6.44 10.74
N SER A 88 -7.35 -5.13 10.64
CA SER A 88 -6.28 -4.15 10.66
C SER A 88 -6.20 -3.52 12.05
N ARG A 89 -4.98 -3.20 12.50
CA ARG A 89 -4.75 -2.39 13.69
C ARG A 89 -4.85 -0.91 13.32
N ILE A 90 -5.61 -0.15 14.09
CA ILE A 90 -5.94 1.24 13.79
C ILE A 90 -5.63 2.13 14.99
N ALA A 91 -4.94 3.24 14.76
CA ALA A 91 -4.63 4.26 15.75
C ALA A 91 -5.61 5.43 15.65
N ARG A 92 -6.46 5.57 16.68
CA ARG A 92 -7.56 6.55 16.74
C ARG A 92 -7.08 7.99 16.90
N ASN A 93 -6.01 8.19 17.67
CA ASN A 93 -5.47 9.50 18.05
C ASN A 93 -4.22 9.89 17.23
N ARG A 94 -4.03 9.29 16.06
CA ARG A 94 -2.89 9.56 15.17
C ARG A 94 -3.37 10.14 13.84
N LEU A 95 -2.59 11.07 13.31
CA LEU A 95 -2.78 11.67 12.00
C LEU A 95 -1.79 11.06 10.99
N PRO A 96 -2.13 11.05 9.70
CA PRO A 96 -1.17 10.71 8.65
C PRO A 96 0.14 11.49 8.81
N SER A 97 1.27 10.83 8.61
CA SER A 97 2.60 11.41 8.85
C SER A 97 3.34 11.72 7.54
N PRO A 98 4.08 12.84 7.41
CA PRO A 98 4.85 13.14 6.21
C PRO A 98 5.80 12.00 5.84
N SER A 99 5.79 11.59 4.58
CA SER A 99 6.62 10.50 4.06
C SER A 99 7.40 10.92 2.83
N ARG A 100 8.62 10.40 2.74
CA ARG A 100 9.51 10.48 1.57
C ARG A 100 9.47 9.22 0.72
N LYS A 101 8.81 8.17 1.21
CA LYS A 101 8.79 6.85 0.61
C LYS A 101 7.55 6.64 -0.24
N LEU A 102 7.72 6.06 -1.41
CA LEU A 102 6.65 5.49 -2.23
C LEU A 102 6.80 3.97 -2.24
N THR A 103 5.71 3.25 -1.96
CA THR A 103 5.64 1.80 -2.11
C THR A 103 4.77 1.43 -3.29
N VAL A 104 5.27 0.53 -4.14
CA VAL A 104 4.59 0.06 -5.36
C VAL A 104 4.71 -1.46 -5.46
N HIS A 105 3.57 -2.14 -5.62
CA HIS A 105 3.50 -3.57 -5.87
C HIS A 105 3.07 -3.83 -7.31
N LEU A 106 3.83 -4.69 -7.99
CA LEU A 106 3.62 -5.03 -9.38
C LEU A 106 3.46 -6.54 -9.56
N LYS A 107 2.65 -6.94 -10.54
CA LYS A 107 2.52 -8.32 -11.00
C LYS A 107 2.76 -8.40 -12.49
N ARG A 108 3.54 -9.39 -12.93
CA ARG A 108 3.79 -9.65 -14.34
C ARG A 108 2.55 -10.29 -14.98
N ASP A 109 2.11 -9.74 -16.11
CA ASP A 109 0.99 -10.28 -16.89
C ASP A 109 1.46 -11.36 -17.88
N LYS A 110 0.49 -12.01 -18.54
CA LYS A 110 0.76 -13.08 -19.52
C LYS A 110 1.53 -12.59 -20.76
N ALA A 111 1.47 -11.29 -21.07
CA ALA A 111 2.20 -10.67 -22.18
C ALA A 111 3.61 -10.21 -21.76
N GLY A 112 4.01 -10.45 -20.51
CA GLY A 112 5.31 -10.06 -19.98
C GLY A 112 5.41 -8.62 -19.50
N ASN A 113 4.31 -7.85 -19.53
CA ASN A 113 4.23 -6.50 -18.97
C ASN A 113 3.98 -6.54 -17.46
N TYR A 114 4.10 -5.41 -16.78
CA TYR A 114 3.83 -5.30 -15.35
C TYR A 114 2.61 -4.42 -15.08
N GLU A 115 1.66 -4.97 -14.33
CA GLU A 115 0.55 -4.22 -13.74
C GLU A 115 0.92 -3.75 -12.34
N ILE A 116 0.77 -2.46 -12.07
CA ILE A 116 0.79 -1.93 -10.72
C ILE A 116 -0.55 -2.29 -10.05
N ILE A 117 -0.50 -3.28 -9.14
CA ILE A 117 -1.69 -3.80 -8.46
C ILE A 117 -2.03 -2.99 -7.20
N ASN A 118 -1.02 -2.42 -6.54
CA ASN A 118 -1.18 -1.60 -5.35
C ASN A 118 -0.06 -0.55 -5.26
N ALA A 119 -0.37 0.63 -4.70
CA ALA A 119 0.60 1.69 -4.48
C ALA A 119 0.12 2.62 -3.36
N TRP A 120 1.05 3.16 -2.56
CA TRP A 120 0.77 4.18 -1.56
C TRP A 120 1.99 5.01 -1.21
N VAL A 121 1.77 6.23 -0.71
CA VAL A 121 2.79 7.03 -0.04
C VAL A 121 3.02 6.47 1.36
N GLY A 122 4.24 6.03 1.66
CA GLY A 122 4.56 5.36 2.90
C GLY A 122 5.55 4.22 2.75
N PRO A 123 6.06 3.70 3.88
CA PRO A 123 6.92 2.53 3.89
C PRO A 123 6.16 1.29 3.42
N SER A 124 6.92 0.30 2.99
CA SER A 124 6.41 -1.03 2.71
C SER A 124 6.01 -1.69 4.03
N SER A 125 4.86 -2.36 4.01
CA SER A 125 4.34 -3.11 5.13
C SER A 125 4.13 -4.57 4.72
N PRO A 126 4.40 -5.55 5.59
CA PRO A 126 3.96 -6.90 5.36
C PRO A 126 2.42 -6.97 5.34
N PRO A 127 1.83 -8.03 4.74
CA PRO A 127 0.39 -8.26 4.80
C PRO A 127 -0.12 -8.30 6.25
N PHE A 128 -1.40 -8.01 6.45
CA PHE A 128 -1.99 -8.06 7.80
C PHE A 128 -1.93 -9.48 8.38
N PRO A 129 -1.89 -9.63 9.72
CA PRO A 129 -2.03 -10.94 10.33
C PRO A 129 -3.38 -11.58 9.98
N GLY A 130 -3.35 -12.87 9.65
CA GLY A 130 -4.49 -13.63 9.15
C GLY A 130 -4.76 -13.47 7.64
N ASP A 131 -4.00 -12.64 6.93
CA ASP A 131 -4.09 -12.56 5.45
C ASP A 131 -3.61 -13.86 4.81
N LYS A 132 -4.18 -14.23 3.66
CA LYS A 132 -3.77 -15.42 2.91
C LYS A 132 -2.28 -15.39 2.52
N ASP A 133 -1.72 -14.19 2.38
CA ASP A 133 -0.31 -13.96 2.06
C ASP A 133 0.49 -13.52 3.30
N GLU A 134 0.00 -13.78 4.53
CA GLU A 134 0.67 -13.44 5.80
C GLU A 134 2.13 -13.93 5.78
N LYS A 135 3.03 -13.08 6.28
CA LYS A 135 4.46 -13.38 6.42
C LYS A 135 4.82 -13.59 7.88
N SER A 136 5.93 -14.28 8.14
CA SER A 136 6.42 -14.52 9.49
C SER A 136 6.64 -13.25 10.32
N ASN A 137 6.89 -12.11 9.69
CA ASN A 137 7.06 -10.82 10.35
C ASN A 137 5.79 -9.96 10.41
N SER A 138 4.66 -10.42 9.87
CA SER A 138 3.40 -9.65 9.82
C SER A 138 2.95 -9.24 11.22
N LYS A 139 2.83 -10.19 12.15
CA LYS A 139 2.41 -9.91 13.54
C LYS A 139 3.34 -8.93 14.23
N ALA A 140 4.64 -9.20 14.21
CA ALA A 140 5.64 -8.36 14.87
C ALA A 140 5.63 -6.92 14.33
N TYR A 141 5.49 -6.74 13.01
CA TYR A 141 5.39 -5.42 12.40
C TYR A 141 4.12 -4.67 12.85
N TRP A 142 2.96 -5.32 12.74
CA TRP A 142 1.67 -4.70 13.08
C TRP A 142 1.47 -4.52 14.59
N GLN A 143 2.30 -5.09 15.46
CA GLN A 143 2.29 -4.75 16.90
C GLN A 143 2.83 -3.35 17.20
N THR A 144 3.71 -2.82 16.36
CA THR A 144 4.31 -1.48 16.52
C THR A 144 3.83 -0.49 15.47
N HIS A 145 3.09 -0.94 14.46
CA HIS A 145 2.52 -0.09 13.40
C HIS A 145 1.00 -0.19 13.36
N ALA A 146 0.34 0.87 12.91
CA ALA A 146 -1.10 0.89 12.71
C ALA A 146 -1.48 1.76 11.50
N LEU A 147 -2.66 1.51 10.95
CA LEU A 147 -3.31 2.49 10.08
C LEU A 147 -3.82 3.65 10.93
N VAL A 148 -3.72 4.88 10.45
CA VAL A 148 -4.41 6.02 11.07
C VAL A 148 -5.91 5.90 10.87
N GLN A 149 -6.67 6.54 11.75
CA GLN A 149 -8.11 6.65 11.56
C GLN A 149 -8.43 7.26 10.18
N ASP A 150 -9.49 6.76 9.54
CA ASP A 150 -9.99 7.21 8.23
C ASP A 150 -9.12 6.89 7.01
N ALA A 151 -7.96 6.23 7.20
CA ALA A 151 -7.17 5.66 6.10
C ALA A 151 -8.01 4.74 5.19
N GLN A 152 -8.90 3.97 5.81
CA GLN A 152 -9.84 3.08 5.14
C GLN A 152 -11.19 3.08 5.87
N LYS A 153 -12.27 2.93 5.11
CA LYS A 153 -13.59 2.66 5.69
C LYS A 153 -13.59 1.24 6.27
N VAL A 154 -14.11 1.10 7.48
CA VAL A 154 -14.17 -0.18 8.22
C VAL A 154 -15.60 -0.66 8.40
N GLN A 155 -15.76 -1.96 8.68
CA GLN A 155 -17.03 -2.56 9.04
C GLN A 155 -17.32 -2.25 10.51
N SER A 156 -18.28 -1.36 10.80
CA SER A 156 -18.53 -0.86 12.17
C SER A 156 -18.79 -1.97 13.19
N GLN A 157 -19.46 -3.05 12.78
CA GLN A 157 -19.74 -4.22 13.63
C GLN A 157 -18.50 -5.04 14.03
N SER A 158 -17.38 -4.86 13.32
CA SER A 158 -16.12 -5.56 13.60
C SER A 158 -15.22 -4.82 14.60
N ILE A 159 -15.58 -3.61 15.01
CA ILE A 159 -14.72 -2.79 15.86
C ILE A 159 -14.54 -3.46 17.22
N THR A 160 -13.30 -3.73 17.60
CA THR A 160 -12.93 -4.32 18.89
C THR A 160 -11.66 -3.69 19.46
N LYS A 161 -11.52 -3.69 20.79
CA LYS A 161 -10.28 -3.26 21.48
C LYS A 161 -9.33 -4.44 21.74
N THR A 162 -9.82 -5.68 21.64
CA THR A 162 -9.03 -6.89 21.86
C THR A 162 -8.28 -7.25 20.59
N CYS A 163 -6.98 -7.53 20.69
CA CYS A 163 -6.17 -8.00 19.56
C CYS A 163 -6.73 -9.33 19.04
N PRO A 164 -7.13 -9.44 17.76
CA PRO A 164 -7.78 -10.63 17.21
C PRO A 164 -6.80 -11.68 16.68
N TYR A 165 -5.49 -11.48 16.85
CA TYR A 165 -4.44 -12.34 16.33
C TYR A 165 -3.24 -12.48 17.29
#